data_AF-A0A8I2G1N0-F1
#
_entry.id   AF-A0A8I2G1N0-F1
#
_cell.length_a   1.000
_cell.length_b   1.000
_cell.length_c   1.000
_cell.angle_alpha   90.00
_cell.angle_beta   90.00
_cell.angle_gamma   90.00
#
_symmetry.space_group_name_H-M   'P 1'
#
loop_
_entity.id
_entity.type
_entity.pdbx_description
1 polymer ?
#
loop_
_entity_poly.entity_id
_entity_poly.type
_entity_poly.pdbx_seq_one_letter_code
_entity_poly.pdbx_strand_id
1 'polypeptide(L)'
;MYTREQIIEEIKRIAKEIGAKSLKEEEFERHSTIPISTVKFHIGSWNRALKDAGLQVPGKSIDKTGKREPKHDDELLLDLLRLNEDSGEVPTLALIQEKGKYSDRHYRDRWKSIAEAFALAQEKFPKKPKKAEIPISPEINLDIIHKERDLLVEKEKTTSERQVPEEPQPEPQLETAVDVGVGMDMDVNGEAMKMNTNTKIKFIPQTIKPKKTIKKRRLLGEALDFRGLRFAPTNKEGVIYLFGMISHELGFIIEAFREEFPSAEGKRCLGIEGPDITDQQTWEQVKIEFEYKSSDFQAHGFGADQCDIIVCWFHDWDDCPVEVLELKSTIHILKES
;
A
#
# COMPACT_ATOMS: atom_id res chain seq x y z
N MET A 1 -34.93 10.38 -18.50
CA MET A 1 -33.87 11.42 -18.56
C MET A 1 -34.19 12.44 -17.49
N TYR A 2 -33.28 12.70 -16.56
CA TYR A 2 -33.51 13.63 -15.44
C TYR A 2 -33.08 15.05 -15.84
N THR A 3 -33.83 16.07 -15.42
CA THR A 3 -33.38 17.46 -15.61
C THR A 3 -32.45 17.88 -14.48
N ARG A 4 -31.68 18.95 -14.72
CA ARG A 4 -30.80 19.53 -13.69
C ARG A 4 -31.58 19.93 -12.44
N GLU A 5 -32.79 20.44 -12.62
CA GLU A 5 -33.69 20.85 -11.54
C GLU A 5 -34.15 19.65 -10.71
N GLN A 6 -34.55 18.54 -11.35
CA GLN A 6 -34.96 17.31 -10.66
C GLN A 6 -33.83 16.73 -9.82
N ILE A 7 -32.59 16.77 -10.33
CA ILE A 7 -31.40 16.31 -9.60
C ILE A 7 -31.16 17.17 -8.35
N ILE A 8 -31.27 18.49 -8.48
CA ILE A 8 -31.10 19.42 -7.35
C ILE A 8 -32.20 19.23 -6.30
N GLU A 9 -33.45 19.03 -6.72
CA GLU A 9 -34.55 18.74 -5.81
C GLU A 9 -34.37 17.42 -5.06
N GLU A 10 -33.86 16.39 -5.74
CA GLU A 10 -33.60 15.09 -5.10
C GLU A 10 -32.48 15.18 -4.06
N ILE A 11 -31.39 15.90 -4.38
CA ILE A 11 -30.31 16.18 -3.41
C ILE A 11 -30.87 16.92 -2.17
N LYS A 12 -31.75 17.90 -2.38
CA LYS A 12 -32.40 18.64 -1.27
C LYS A 12 -33.32 17.73 -0.45
N ARG A 13 -34.10 16.86 -1.12
CA ARG A 13 -35.02 15.92 -0.47
C ARG A 13 -34.26 14.99 0.48
N ILE A 14 -33.17 14.39 -0.01
CA ILE A 14 -32.34 13.44 0.75
C ILE A 14 -31.63 14.14 1.92
N ALA A 15 -31.03 15.32 1.67
CA ALA A 15 -30.39 16.08 2.74
C ALA A 15 -31.37 16.47 3.86
N LYS A 16 -32.63 16.77 3.51
CA LYS A 16 -33.70 17.05 4.48
C LYS A 16 -34.15 15.80 5.24
N GLU A 17 -34.25 14.66 4.56
CA GLU A 17 -34.62 13.37 5.16
C GLU A 17 -33.60 12.94 6.22
N ILE A 18 -32.31 13.09 5.92
CA ILE A 18 -31.20 12.73 6.82
C ILE A 18 -30.92 13.83 7.87
N GLY A 19 -31.42 15.04 7.64
CA GLY A 19 -31.18 16.20 8.51
C GLY A 19 -29.75 16.74 8.43
N ALA A 20 -29.05 16.52 7.31
CA ALA A 20 -27.65 16.90 7.14
C ALA A 20 -27.51 18.23 6.39
N LYS A 21 -26.55 19.07 6.82
CA LYS A 21 -26.21 20.34 6.13
C LYS A 21 -25.30 20.15 4.92
N SER A 22 -24.77 18.94 4.74
CA SER A 22 -23.89 18.50 3.65
C SER A 22 -24.22 17.03 3.37
N LEU A 23 -24.13 16.60 2.11
CA LEU A 23 -24.44 15.21 1.71
C LEU A 23 -23.19 14.58 1.08
N LYS A 24 -22.89 13.33 1.43
CA LYS A 24 -21.81 12.54 0.81
C LYS A 24 -22.33 11.83 -0.44
N GLU A 25 -21.44 11.47 -1.38
CA GLU A 25 -21.82 10.74 -2.60
C GLU A 25 -22.45 9.38 -2.25
N GLU A 26 -21.86 8.64 -1.31
CA GLU A 26 -22.36 7.31 -0.92
C GLU A 26 -23.75 7.37 -0.26
N GLU A 27 -24.02 8.45 0.45
CA GLU A 27 -25.31 8.68 1.12
C GLU A 27 -26.39 9.04 0.09
N PHE A 28 -26.02 9.82 -0.93
CA PHE A 28 -26.91 10.07 -2.05
C PHE A 28 -27.24 8.78 -2.81
N GLU A 29 -26.26 7.93 -3.13
CA GLU A 29 -26.51 6.66 -3.83
C GLU A 29 -27.38 5.68 -3.04
N ARG A 30 -27.26 5.66 -1.70
CA ARG A 30 -28.10 4.82 -0.84
C ARG A 30 -29.56 5.24 -0.80
N HIS A 31 -29.83 6.54 -0.94
CA HIS A 31 -31.15 7.13 -0.72
C HIS A 31 -31.82 7.67 -2.00
N SER A 32 -31.07 7.78 -3.11
CA SER A 32 -31.52 8.28 -4.39
C SER A 32 -31.73 7.14 -5.38
N THR A 33 -32.77 7.26 -6.21
CA THR A 33 -32.91 6.44 -7.43
C THR A 33 -32.20 7.04 -8.63
N ILE A 34 -31.66 8.27 -8.49
CA ILE A 34 -30.83 8.94 -9.49
C ILE A 34 -29.37 8.50 -9.28
N PRO A 35 -28.73 7.86 -10.28
CA PRO A 35 -27.32 7.48 -10.19
C PRO A 35 -26.40 8.69 -10.03
N ILE A 36 -25.31 8.57 -9.26
CA ILE A 36 -24.34 9.65 -9.08
C ILE A 36 -23.73 10.14 -10.41
N SER A 37 -23.57 9.22 -11.37
CA SER A 37 -23.10 9.51 -12.73
C SER A 37 -24.02 10.50 -13.45
N THR A 38 -25.34 10.44 -13.20
CA THR A 38 -26.32 11.40 -13.74
C THR A 38 -26.11 12.79 -13.14
N VAL A 39 -25.76 12.89 -11.85
CA VAL A 39 -25.41 14.16 -11.21
C VAL A 39 -24.15 14.76 -11.84
N LYS A 40 -23.11 13.94 -12.04
CA LYS A 40 -21.85 14.35 -12.68
C LYS A 40 -22.06 14.77 -14.13
N PHE A 41 -22.90 14.08 -14.89
CA PHE A 41 -23.23 14.43 -16.28
C PHE A 41 -23.95 15.77 -16.41
N HIS A 42 -25.01 16.00 -15.61
CA HIS A 42 -25.85 17.21 -15.75
C HIS A 42 -25.29 18.44 -15.02
N ILE A 43 -24.49 18.27 -13.96
CA ILE A 43 -24.00 19.36 -13.11
C ILE A 43 -22.48 19.51 -13.17
N GLY A 44 -21.75 18.45 -13.51
CA GLY A 44 -20.29 18.42 -13.65
C GLY A 44 -19.58 17.88 -12.42
N SER A 45 -19.86 18.39 -11.22
CA SER A 45 -19.24 17.90 -9.99
C SER A 45 -20.22 17.83 -8.82
N TRP A 46 -19.97 16.89 -7.90
CA TRP A 46 -20.76 16.74 -6.68
C TRP A 46 -20.73 17.99 -5.82
N ASN A 47 -19.56 18.61 -5.67
CA ASN A 47 -19.42 19.86 -4.92
C ASN A 47 -20.24 21.00 -5.54
N ARG A 48 -20.34 21.07 -6.87
CA ARG A 48 -21.21 22.03 -7.55
C ARG A 48 -22.69 21.70 -7.33
N ALA A 49 -23.06 20.41 -7.37
CA ALA A 49 -24.42 19.97 -7.09
C ALA A 49 -24.88 20.30 -5.66
N LEU A 50 -24.01 20.13 -4.66
CA LEU A 50 -24.28 20.56 -3.29
C LEU A 50 -24.46 22.07 -3.18
N LYS A 51 -23.61 22.87 -3.84
CA LYS A 51 -23.75 24.34 -3.88
C LYS A 51 -25.06 24.78 -4.53
N ASP A 52 -25.39 24.18 -5.67
CA ASP A 52 -26.64 24.46 -6.40
C ASP A 52 -27.88 24.05 -5.58
N ALA A 53 -27.73 23.02 -4.73
CA ALA A 53 -28.72 22.59 -3.76
C ALA A 53 -28.79 23.45 -2.48
N GLY A 54 -27.88 24.43 -2.32
CA GLY A 54 -27.78 25.26 -1.11
C GLY A 54 -27.22 24.53 0.11
N LEU A 55 -26.52 23.41 -0.10
CA LEU A 55 -25.86 22.62 0.93
C LEU A 55 -24.40 23.03 1.09
N GLN A 56 -23.85 22.72 2.26
CA GLN A 56 -22.42 22.88 2.53
C GLN A 56 -21.64 21.83 1.73
N VAL A 57 -20.52 22.26 1.14
CA VAL A 57 -19.56 21.34 0.50
C VAL A 57 -18.58 20.82 1.55
N PRO A 58 -18.29 19.51 1.61
CA PRO A 58 -17.20 19.00 2.43
C PRO A 58 -15.88 19.54 1.87
N GLY A 59 -15.28 20.51 2.54
CA GLY A 59 -13.98 21.06 2.13
C GLY A 59 -12.83 20.09 2.45
N LYS A 60 -11.86 19.96 1.53
CA LYS A 60 -10.48 19.71 1.96
C LYS A 60 -10.14 20.91 2.87
N SER A 61 -10.08 20.70 4.18
CA SER A 61 -9.84 21.80 5.12
C SER A 61 -8.41 22.30 4.88
N ILE A 62 -8.28 23.52 4.38
CA ILE A 62 -7.02 24.21 4.09
C ILE A 62 -6.99 25.43 4.99
N ASP A 63 -5.86 25.66 5.65
CA ASP A 63 -5.66 26.80 6.52
C ASP A 63 -5.53 28.12 5.74
N LYS A 64 -5.47 29.24 6.48
CA LYS A 64 -5.36 30.60 5.88
C LYS A 64 -4.08 30.82 5.07
N THR A 65 -3.10 29.92 5.14
CA THR A 65 -1.82 29.99 4.43
C THR A 65 -1.78 29.09 3.18
N GLY A 66 -2.88 28.41 2.87
CA GLY A 66 -2.95 27.49 1.73
C GLY A 66 -2.42 26.10 2.04
N LYS A 67 -2.03 25.82 3.29
CA LYS A 67 -1.58 24.49 3.72
C LYS A 67 -2.75 23.67 4.26
N ARG A 68 -2.79 22.38 3.96
CA ARG A 68 -3.84 21.46 4.44
C ARG A 68 -3.91 21.47 5.98
N GLU A 69 -5.11 21.49 6.55
CA GLU A 69 -5.27 21.32 7.99
C GLU A 69 -4.95 19.88 8.40
N PRO A 70 -4.18 19.68 9.48
CA PRO A 70 -3.89 18.36 10.03
C PRO A 70 -5.17 17.74 10.59
N LYS A 71 -5.44 16.47 10.27
CA LYS A 71 -6.61 15.77 10.82
C LYS A 71 -6.40 15.35 12.27
N HIS A 72 -5.15 15.09 12.65
CA HIS A 72 -4.76 14.66 14.00
C HIS A 72 -3.41 15.26 14.40
N ASP A 73 -3.22 15.42 15.70
CA ASP A 73 -1.98 15.92 16.31
C ASP A 73 -0.74 15.09 15.91
N ASP A 74 -0.93 13.79 15.67
CA ASP A 74 0.16 12.88 15.29
C ASP A 74 0.74 13.20 13.91
N GLU A 75 -0.09 13.71 12.99
CA GLU A 75 0.39 14.15 11.68
C GLU A 75 1.36 15.32 11.79
N LEU A 76 1.11 16.23 12.74
CA LEU A 76 2.02 17.35 13.02
C LEU A 76 3.34 16.83 13.60
N LEU A 77 3.28 16.00 14.64
CA LEU A 77 4.48 15.46 15.28
C LEU A 77 5.35 14.66 14.31
N LEU A 78 4.74 13.84 13.43
CA LEU A 78 5.43 13.09 12.39
C LEU A 78 6.07 14.01 11.33
N ASP A 79 5.44 15.14 10.99
CA ASP A 79 6.05 16.10 10.06
C ASP A 79 7.32 16.74 10.66
N LEU A 80 7.37 17.00 11.97
CA LEU A 80 8.60 17.48 12.62
C LEU A 80 9.73 16.44 12.59
N LEU A 81 9.40 15.17 12.81
CA LEU A 81 10.39 14.09 12.74
C LEU A 81 10.93 13.92 11.33
N ARG A 82 10.06 14.00 10.32
CA ARG A 82 10.44 14.00 8.91
C ARG A 82 11.37 15.17 8.59
N LEU A 83 11.02 16.39 8.99
CA LEU A 83 11.87 17.57 8.77
C LEU A 83 13.26 17.42 9.41
N ASN A 84 13.34 16.80 10.59
CA ASN A 84 14.61 16.49 11.23
C ASN A 84 15.42 15.41 10.49
N GLU A 85 14.77 14.39 9.94
CA GLU A 85 15.45 13.36 9.14
C GLU A 85 16.00 13.92 7.83
N ASP A 86 15.21 14.75 7.17
CA ASP A 86 15.54 15.32 5.86
C ASP A 86 16.64 16.38 5.95
N SER A 87 16.65 17.19 7.01
CA SER A 87 17.65 18.26 7.20
C SER A 87 18.85 17.85 8.04
N GLY A 88 18.71 16.82 8.89
CA GLY A 88 19.69 16.49 9.93
C GLY A 88 19.71 17.46 11.12
N GLU A 89 18.90 18.52 11.10
CA GLU A 89 18.86 19.58 12.11
C GLU A 89 17.56 19.54 12.92
N VAL A 90 17.57 20.14 14.11
CA VAL A 90 16.36 20.27 14.94
C VAL A 90 15.35 21.15 14.19
N PRO A 91 14.07 20.76 14.05
CA PRO A 91 13.09 21.53 13.31
C PRO A 91 12.94 22.95 13.85
N THR A 92 13.14 23.93 12.97
CA THR A 92 12.99 25.36 13.28
C THR A 92 11.79 25.96 12.55
N LEU A 93 11.40 27.17 12.95
CA LEU A 93 10.36 27.93 12.27
C LEU A 93 10.67 28.10 10.78
N ALA A 94 11.92 28.47 10.45
CA ALA A 94 12.37 28.64 9.08
C ALA A 94 12.22 27.33 8.28
N LEU A 95 12.61 26.20 8.87
CA LEU A 95 12.51 24.90 8.21
C LEU A 95 11.04 24.48 7.96
N ILE A 96 10.14 24.76 8.89
CA ILE A 96 8.70 24.48 8.72
C ILE A 96 8.07 25.38 7.65
N GLN A 97 8.48 26.65 7.60
CA GLN A 97 7.98 27.58 6.58
C GLN A 97 8.43 27.16 5.19
N GLU A 98 9.71 26.78 5.04
CA GLU A 98 10.31 26.37 3.77
C GLU A 98 9.85 24.99 3.31
N LYS A 99 9.85 23.99 4.20
CA LYS A 99 9.69 22.56 3.83
C LYS A 99 8.60 21.83 4.59
N GLY A 100 7.93 22.47 5.55
CA GLY A 100 6.90 21.86 6.37
C GLY A 100 5.58 21.67 5.62
N LYS A 101 4.91 20.56 5.89
CA LYS A 101 3.60 20.24 5.29
C LYS A 101 2.49 21.11 5.88
N TYR A 102 2.66 21.57 7.11
CA TYR A 102 1.70 22.37 7.85
C TYR A 102 2.28 23.74 8.20
N SER A 103 1.41 24.72 8.46
CA SER A 103 1.82 26.02 8.99
C SER A 103 2.41 25.87 10.41
N ASP A 104 3.45 26.64 10.74
CA ASP A 104 4.10 26.64 12.05
C ASP A 104 3.14 26.91 13.21
N ARG A 105 2.04 27.62 12.92
CA ARG A 105 0.97 27.91 13.86
C ARG A 105 0.39 26.63 14.47
N HIS A 106 0.22 25.57 13.68
CA HIS A 106 -0.39 24.33 14.16
C HIS A 106 0.37 23.70 15.32
N TYR A 107 1.70 23.84 15.32
CA TYR A 107 2.59 23.33 16.36
C TYR A 107 2.58 24.23 17.58
N ARG A 108 2.66 25.55 17.38
CA ARG A 108 2.66 26.53 18.48
C ARG A 108 1.33 26.57 19.24
N ASP A 109 0.20 26.48 18.54
CA ASP A 109 -1.13 26.54 19.16
C ASP A 109 -1.40 25.31 20.05
N ARG A 110 -0.77 24.16 19.77
CA ARG A 110 -0.96 22.91 20.53
C ARG A 110 0.08 22.69 21.61
N TRP A 111 1.36 22.95 21.30
CA TRP A 111 2.49 22.62 22.17
C TRP A 111 3.32 23.83 22.58
N LYS A 112 2.81 25.05 22.41
CA LYS A 112 3.44 26.34 22.76
C LYS A 112 4.69 26.70 21.95
N SER A 113 5.56 25.73 21.69
CA SER A 113 6.78 25.88 20.91
C SER A 113 7.04 24.68 20.00
N ILE A 114 7.78 24.91 18.92
CA ILE A 114 8.23 23.84 18.02
C ILE A 114 9.16 22.86 18.77
N ALA A 115 9.95 23.38 19.73
CA ALA A 115 10.85 22.56 20.54
C ALA A 115 10.08 21.58 21.45
N GLU A 116 9.02 22.03 22.12
CA GLU A 116 8.15 21.17 22.92
C GLU A 116 7.41 20.15 22.04
N ALA A 117 6.89 20.59 20.89
CA ALA A 117 6.27 19.68 19.92
C ALA A 117 7.26 18.62 19.44
N PHE A 118 8.51 19.00 19.14
CA PHE A 118 9.53 18.07 18.65
C PHE A 118 10.01 17.11 19.74
N ALA A 119 10.18 17.58 20.98
CA ALA A 119 10.51 16.72 22.12
C ALA A 119 9.42 15.67 22.34
N LEU A 120 8.15 16.08 22.31
CA LEU A 120 7.01 15.17 22.38
C LEU A 120 6.99 14.20 21.20
N ALA A 121 7.31 14.67 19.99
CA ALA A 121 7.40 13.81 18.81
C ALA A 121 8.50 12.74 19.00
N GLN A 122 9.66 13.10 19.54
CA GLN A 122 10.74 12.15 19.84
C GLN A 122 10.36 11.16 20.95
N GLU A 123 9.64 11.60 21.98
CA GLU A 123 9.14 10.73 23.05
C GLU A 123 8.08 9.76 22.52
N LYS A 124 7.12 10.26 21.74
CA LYS A 124 5.99 9.49 21.21
C LYS A 124 6.40 8.55 20.07
N PHE A 125 7.40 8.95 19.28
CA PHE A 125 7.91 8.19 18.15
C PHE A 125 9.45 8.09 18.24
N PRO A 126 9.98 7.32 19.21
CA PRO A 126 11.41 7.23 19.46
C PRO A 126 12.12 6.60 18.27
N LYS A 127 13.13 7.30 17.74
CA LYS A 127 14.04 6.73 16.75
C LYS A 127 14.85 5.60 17.40
N LYS A 128 14.91 4.44 16.75
CA LYS A 128 15.86 3.39 17.16
C LYS A 128 17.28 3.95 17.00
N PRO A 129 18.18 3.78 17.99
CA PRO A 129 19.54 4.29 17.88
C PRO A 129 20.21 3.67 16.64
N LYS A 130 20.80 4.53 15.79
CA LYS A 130 21.78 4.08 14.80
C LYS A 130 22.93 3.46 15.60
N LYS A 131 23.35 2.23 15.26
CA LYS A 131 24.47 1.53 15.91
C LYS A 131 25.63 2.51 16.08
N ALA A 132 26.00 2.82 17.31
CA ALA A 132 27.21 3.56 17.61
C ALA A 132 28.42 2.72 17.16
N GLU A 133 29.35 3.33 16.46
CA GLU A 133 30.72 2.82 16.34
C GLU A 133 31.30 2.76 17.75
N ILE A 134 31.54 1.55 18.26
CA ILE A 134 32.18 1.36 19.56
C ILE A 134 33.69 1.49 19.36
N PRO A 135 34.38 2.36 20.12
CA PRO A 135 35.84 2.40 20.11
C PRO A 135 36.36 1.12 20.78
N ILE A 136 37.24 0.40 20.08
CA ILE A 136 37.88 -0.80 20.61
C ILE A 136 38.91 -0.35 21.66
N SER A 137 38.70 -0.73 22.92
CA SER A 137 39.76 -0.80 23.93
C SER A 137 40.01 -2.26 24.32
N PRO A 138 41.28 -2.64 24.60
CA PRO A 138 41.73 -4.03 24.53
C PRO A 138 41.53 -4.81 25.84
N GLU A 139 41.63 -6.14 25.69
CA GLU A 139 41.76 -7.19 26.71
C GLU A 139 40.47 -7.93 27.12
N ILE A 140 40.17 -8.99 26.36
CA ILE A 140 39.52 -10.20 26.89
C ILE A 140 40.59 -11.30 26.89
N ASN A 141 40.91 -11.79 28.08
CA ASN A 141 41.93 -12.81 28.32
C ASN A 141 41.45 -14.20 27.82
N LEU A 142 42.12 -14.70 26.77
CA LEU A 142 41.81 -15.93 26.04
C LEU A 142 42.02 -17.22 26.85
N ASP A 143 42.67 -17.15 28.01
CA ASP A 143 42.98 -18.34 28.81
C ASP A 143 41.75 -18.91 29.55
N ILE A 144 40.72 -18.09 29.78
CA ILE A 144 39.48 -18.52 30.43
C ILE A 144 38.62 -19.38 29.48
N ILE A 145 38.63 -19.05 28.18
CA ILE A 145 37.76 -19.69 27.18
C ILE A 145 38.23 -21.12 26.84
N HIS A 146 39.54 -21.37 26.83
CA HIS A 146 40.07 -22.70 26.52
C HIS A 146 39.84 -23.71 27.65
N LYS A 147 39.85 -23.26 28.91
CA LYS A 147 39.69 -24.15 30.08
C LYS A 147 38.28 -24.72 30.22
N GLU A 148 37.25 -23.95 29.85
CA GLU A 148 35.86 -24.43 29.84
C GLU A 148 35.59 -25.42 28.71
N ARG A 149 36.33 -25.32 27.60
CA ARG A 149 36.15 -26.16 26.42
C ARG A 149 36.72 -27.57 26.62
N ASP A 150 37.83 -27.72 27.34
CA ASP A 150 38.45 -29.03 27.59
C ASP A 150 37.62 -29.92 28.53
N LEU A 151 36.89 -29.33 29.48
CA LEU A 151 36.01 -30.06 30.41
C LEU A 151 34.74 -30.64 29.74
N LEU A 152 34.34 -30.10 28.58
CA LEU A 152 33.17 -30.59 27.83
C LEU A 152 33.52 -31.75 26.90
N VAL A 153 34.77 -31.84 26.42
CA VAL A 153 35.22 -32.87 25.46
C VAL A 153 35.44 -34.24 26.13
N GLU A 154 35.79 -34.29 27.42
CA GLU A 154 35.96 -35.57 28.12
C GLU A 154 34.63 -36.29 28.42
N LYS A 155 33.51 -35.54 28.55
CA LYS A 155 32.20 -36.13 28.81
C LYS A 155 31.58 -36.87 27.62
N GLU A 156 32.00 -36.56 26.40
CA GLU A 156 31.41 -37.15 25.18
C GLU A 156 32.13 -38.43 24.70
N LYS A 157 33.30 -38.77 25.25
CA LYS A 157 34.08 -39.95 24.83
C LYS A 157 33.62 -41.30 25.42
N THR A 158 32.71 -41.33 26.38
CA THR A 158 32.32 -42.57 27.08
C THR A 158 31.04 -43.26 26.57
N THR A 159 30.42 -42.80 25.47
CA THR A 159 29.11 -43.35 25.04
C THR A 159 29.04 -43.60 23.54
N SER A 160 29.81 -44.56 23.01
CA SER A 160 29.51 -45.17 21.69
C SER A 160 30.30 -46.47 21.47
N GLU A 161 29.65 -47.62 21.64
CA GLU A 161 30.01 -48.87 20.97
C GLU A 161 28.71 -49.57 20.52
N ARG A 162 28.43 -49.57 19.22
CA ARG A 162 27.96 -50.76 18.48
C ARG A 162 27.91 -50.55 16.97
N GLN A 163 28.20 -51.65 16.29
CA GLN A 163 28.71 -51.81 14.92
C GLN A 163 27.69 -51.68 13.79
N VAL A 164 28.23 -51.37 12.61
CA VAL A 164 27.63 -51.33 11.26
C VAL A 164 27.87 -52.66 10.53
N PRO A 165 27.00 -53.07 9.59
CA PRO A 165 27.46 -53.50 8.25
C PRO A 165 26.58 -52.89 7.13
N GLU A 166 27.15 -52.06 6.26
CA GLU A 166 27.71 -52.32 4.91
C GLU A 166 26.64 -52.44 3.79
N GLU A 167 26.61 -51.42 2.92
CA GLU A 167 25.72 -51.21 1.77
C GLU A 167 26.14 -52.00 0.52
N PRO A 168 25.18 -52.33 -0.38
CA PRO A 168 25.45 -52.42 -1.81
C PRO A 168 24.71 -51.34 -2.63
N GLN A 169 25.40 -50.91 -3.69
CA GLN A 169 25.11 -49.85 -4.67
C GLN A 169 23.93 -50.16 -5.64
N PRO A 170 23.43 -49.17 -6.43
CA PRO A 170 22.05 -49.11 -6.91
C PRO A 170 21.82 -49.54 -8.37
N GLU A 171 20.52 -49.58 -8.73
CA GLU A 171 19.84 -49.57 -10.07
C GLU A 171 19.07 -50.86 -10.45
N PRO A 172 18.05 -50.83 -11.33
CA PRO A 172 17.02 -49.80 -11.58
C PRO A 172 15.58 -50.39 -11.76
N GLN A 173 14.58 -49.49 -11.83
CA GLN A 173 13.26 -49.62 -12.50
C GLN A 173 11.99 -50.09 -11.75
N LEU A 174 10.92 -49.37 -12.11
CA LEU A 174 9.48 -49.65 -12.16
C LEU A 174 8.60 -49.51 -10.90
N GLU A 175 7.72 -48.51 -11.01
CA GLU A 175 6.36 -48.33 -10.47
C GLU A 175 5.97 -49.07 -9.18
N THR A 176 5.59 -48.31 -8.15
CA THR A 176 4.27 -48.43 -7.51
C THR A 176 4.07 -47.27 -6.53
N ALA A 177 2.86 -46.70 -6.58
CA ALA A 177 2.38 -45.75 -5.60
C ALA A 177 2.34 -46.38 -4.21
N VAL A 178 2.88 -45.69 -3.21
CA VAL A 178 2.47 -45.86 -1.81
C VAL A 178 2.42 -44.50 -1.14
N ASP A 179 1.17 -44.17 -0.86
CA ASP A 179 0.62 -43.17 0.03
C ASP A 179 1.43 -43.02 1.33
N VAL A 180 1.84 -41.79 1.64
CA VAL A 180 2.17 -41.38 3.02
C VAL A 180 1.31 -40.18 3.33
N GLY A 181 0.12 -40.49 3.86
CA GLY A 181 -0.82 -39.53 4.37
C GLY A 181 -0.18 -38.59 5.38
N VAL A 182 -0.08 -37.32 5.00
CA VAL A 182 -0.06 -36.22 5.98
C VAL A 182 -1.51 -36.00 6.35
N GLY A 183 -1.85 -36.30 7.60
CA GLY A 183 -3.20 -36.15 8.14
C GLY A 183 -3.78 -34.78 7.80
N MET A 184 -4.74 -34.78 6.88
CA MET A 184 -5.69 -33.71 6.69
C MET A 184 -6.74 -33.90 7.79
N ASP A 185 -6.78 -32.98 8.75
CA ASP A 185 -7.96 -32.85 9.59
C ASP A 185 -9.13 -32.45 8.68
N MET A 186 -10.01 -33.41 8.41
CA MET A 186 -11.24 -33.24 7.65
C MET A 186 -12.34 -32.73 8.58
N ASP A 187 -12.86 -31.54 8.30
CA ASP A 187 -14.20 -31.17 8.76
C ASP A 187 -15.24 -32.00 8.00
N VAL A 188 -16.32 -32.36 8.69
CA VAL A 188 -17.36 -33.33 8.27
C VAL A 188 -18.16 -32.91 7.01
N ASN A 189 -17.81 -31.79 6.37
CA ASN A 189 -18.51 -31.24 5.19
C ASN A 189 -17.63 -31.04 3.94
N GLY A 190 -16.37 -31.47 3.93
CA GLY A 190 -15.59 -31.55 2.67
C GLY A 190 -15.28 -30.22 1.96
N GLU A 191 -15.46 -29.07 2.60
CA GLU A 191 -14.97 -27.80 2.07
C GLU A 191 -13.55 -27.53 2.56
N ALA A 192 -12.61 -27.26 1.64
CA ALA A 192 -11.28 -26.80 1.99
C ALA A 192 -11.40 -25.51 2.82
N MET A 193 -10.93 -25.55 4.07
CA MET A 193 -10.96 -24.44 5.00
C MET A 193 -10.22 -23.24 4.41
N LYS A 194 -10.97 -22.31 3.80
CA LYS A 194 -10.44 -21.03 3.30
C LYS A 194 -9.91 -20.27 4.52
N MET A 195 -8.59 -20.26 4.70
CA MET A 195 -7.96 -19.41 5.70
C MET A 195 -8.35 -17.96 5.40
N ASN A 196 -9.09 -17.33 6.31
CA ASN A 196 -9.45 -15.93 6.20
C ASN A 196 -8.22 -15.07 6.50
N THR A 197 -7.41 -14.87 5.47
CA THR A 197 -6.17 -14.09 5.49
C THR A 197 -6.41 -12.59 5.70
N ASN A 198 -7.66 -12.14 5.65
CA ASN A 198 -8.09 -10.77 5.92
C ASN A 198 -8.20 -10.46 7.43
N THR A 199 -7.83 -11.41 8.30
CA THR A 199 -7.81 -11.19 9.74
C THR A 199 -6.68 -10.23 10.11
N LYS A 200 -7.03 -9.01 10.53
CA LYS A 200 -6.09 -7.99 11.01
C LYS A 200 -5.23 -8.58 12.14
N ILE A 201 -3.92 -8.67 11.92
CA ILE A 201 -2.97 -9.17 12.92
C ILE A 201 -3.04 -8.25 14.14
N LYS A 202 -3.51 -8.78 15.27
CA LYS A 202 -3.70 -7.99 16.50
C LYS A 202 -2.40 -7.75 17.25
N PHE A 203 -1.48 -8.72 17.22
CA PHE A 203 -0.23 -8.67 17.96
C PHE A 203 0.77 -9.69 17.41
N ILE A 204 2.05 -9.31 17.33
CA ILE A 204 3.17 -10.24 17.07
C ILE A 204 3.95 -10.40 18.37
N PRO A 205 3.98 -11.61 18.98
CA PRO A 205 4.72 -11.84 20.22
C PRO A 205 6.21 -11.49 20.12
N GLN A 206 6.71 -10.72 21.10
CA GLN A 206 8.11 -10.29 21.19
C GLN A 206 9.10 -11.46 21.30
N THR A 207 8.62 -12.64 21.71
CA THR A 207 9.39 -13.89 21.77
C THR A 207 9.68 -14.47 20.37
N ILE A 208 8.93 -14.07 19.34
CA ILE A 208 9.15 -14.47 17.96
C ILE A 208 10.13 -13.49 17.31
N LYS A 209 11.42 -13.74 17.53
CA LYS A 209 12.52 -13.04 16.87
C LYS A 209 13.43 -14.08 16.22
N PRO A 210 13.60 -14.10 14.89
CA PRO A 210 14.49 -15.06 14.25
C PRO A 210 15.91 -14.85 14.76
N LYS A 211 16.45 -15.86 15.46
CA LYS A 211 17.79 -15.82 16.07
C LYS A 211 18.93 -15.93 15.06
N LYS A 212 18.64 -16.34 13.83
CA LYS A 212 19.58 -16.42 12.71
C LYS A 212 19.27 -15.34 11.68
N THR A 213 20.29 -14.63 11.22
CA THR A 213 20.22 -13.79 10.02
C THR A 213 20.09 -14.70 8.80
N ILE A 214 18.87 -15.14 8.50
CA ILE A 214 18.62 -15.96 7.32
C ILE A 214 18.77 -15.03 6.12
N LYS A 215 19.81 -15.26 5.31
CA LYS A 215 20.03 -14.50 4.06
C LYS A 215 18.77 -14.54 3.21
N LYS A 216 18.29 -13.35 2.82
CA LYS A 216 17.22 -13.07 1.83
C LYS A 216 16.03 -14.04 1.87
N ARG A 217 15.21 -13.99 2.93
CA ARG A 217 13.82 -14.47 2.78
C ARG A 217 13.10 -13.54 1.82
N ARG A 218 12.43 -14.08 0.80
CA ARG A 218 11.58 -13.29 -0.10
C ARG A 218 10.44 -12.71 0.75
N LEU A 219 10.30 -11.39 0.73
CA LEU A 219 9.16 -10.74 1.35
C LEU A 219 7.95 -10.97 0.44
N LEU A 220 6.84 -11.36 1.05
CA LEU A 220 5.57 -11.55 0.37
C LEU A 220 4.65 -10.41 0.78
N GLY A 221 3.84 -9.93 -0.16
CA GLY A 221 2.81 -8.93 0.13
C GLY A 221 1.69 -9.50 1.00
N GLU A 222 0.68 -8.66 1.26
CA GLU A 222 -0.57 -9.11 1.87
C GLU A 222 -1.21 -10.23 1.04
N ALA A 223 -1.96 -11.12 1.69
CA ALA A 223 -2.66 -12.17 0.97
C ALA A 223 -3.67 -11.55 0.01
N LEU A 224 -3.57 -11.95 -1.26
CA LEU A 224 -4.40 -11.43 -2.33
C LEU A 224 -5.34 -12.50 -2.88
N ASP A 225 -4.89 -13.75 -3.05
CA ASP A 225 -5.69 -14.86 -3.58
C ASP A 225 -6.55 -14.47 -4.80
N PHE A 226 -5.94 -13.81 -5.78
CA PHE A 226 -6.62 -13.27 -6.96
C PHE A 226 -6.04 -13.87 -8.24
N ARG A 227 -6.85 -14.62 -8.98
CA ARG A 227 -6.53 -15.20 -10.29
C ARG A 227 -5.19 -15.94 -10.36
N GLY A 228 -4.84 -16.64 -9.29
CA GLY A 228 -3.57 -17.40 -9.17
C GLY A 228 -2.43 -16.63 -8.49
N LEU A 229 -2.59 -15.32 -8.26
CA LEU A 229 -1.66 -14.53 -7.46
C LEU A 229 -2.07 -14.57 -5.98
N ARG A 230 -1.36 -15.38 -5.18
CA ARG A 230 -1.65 -15.56 -3.74
C ARG A 230 -1.28 -14.37 -2.88
N PHE A 231 -0.27 -13.59 -3.28
CA PHE A 231 0.22 -12.45 -2.50
C PHE A 231 0.30 -11.20 -3.37
N ALA A 232 0.02 -10.05 -2.77
CA ALA A 232 0.10 -8.76 -3.43
C ALA A 232 1.53 -8.44 -3.91
N PRO A 233 1.66 -7.61 -4.97
CA PRO A 233 2.95 -7.07 -5.39
C PRO A 233 3.71 -6.39 -4.23
N THR A 234 5.03 -6.50 -4.28
CA THR A 234 5.95 -5.81 -3.34
C THR A 234 6.98 -4.96 -4.08
N ASN A 235 6.91 -4.91 -5.41
CA ASN A 235 7.81 -4.22 -6.32
C ASN A 235 7.10 -3.93 -7.67
N LYS A 236 7.78 -3.17 -8.54
CA LYS A 236 7.30 -2.78 -9.88
C LYS A 236 7.03 -3.99 -10.78
N GLU A 237 7.90 -5.00 -10.77
CA GLU A 237 7.73 -6.19 -11.63
C GLU A 237 6.45 -6.97 -11.28
N GLY A 238 6.10 -7.04 -9.99
CA GLY A 238 4.84 -7.63 -9.56
C GLY A 238 3.62 -6.85 -10.02
N VAL A 239 3.72 -5.50 -10.10
CA VAL A 239 2.66 -4.63 -10.63
C VAL A 239 2.48 -4.87 -12.14
N ILE A 240 3.59 -4.92 -12.88
CA ILE A 240 3.58 -5.22 -14.33
C ILE A 240 2.90 -6.56 -14.61
N TYR A 241 3.31 -7.62 -13.88
CA TYR A 241 2.73 -8.95 -14.03
C TYR A 241 1.21 -8.93 -13.77
N LEU A 242 0.80 -8.32 -12.65
CA LEU A 242 -0.59 -8.26 -12.26
C LEU A 242 -1.44 -7.45 -13.24
N PHE A 243 -0.95 -6.31 -13.69
CA PHE A 243 -1.64 -5.53 -14.73
C PHE A 243 -1.77 -6.32 -16.03
N GLY A 244 -0.71 -7.00 -16.48
CA GLY A 244 -0.76 -7.85 -17.68
C GLY A 244 -1.82 -8.96 -17.59
N MET A 245 -2.12 -9.46 -16.39
CA MET A 245 -3.19 -10.44 -16.18
C MET A 245 -4.60 -9.87 -16.34
N ILE A 246 -4.79 -8.57 -16.09
CA ILE A 246 -6.13 -7.94 -16.03
C ILE A 246 -6.32 -6.80 -17.02
N SER A 247 -5.30 -6.46 -17.82
CA SER A 247 -5.31 -5.27 -18.67
C SER A 247 -6.52 -5.22 -19.60
N HIS A 248 -6.87 -6.35 -20.23
CA HIS A 248 -8.02 -6.44 -21.13
C HIS A 248 -9.35 -6.12 -20.45
N GLU A 249 -9.54 -6.58 -19.22
CA GLU A 249 -10.76 -6.31 -18.44
C GLU A 249 -10.83 -4.86 -17.95
N LEU A 250 -9.67 -4.24 -17.78
CA LEU A 250 -9.56 -2.81 -17.52
C LEU A 250 -9.66 -1.95 -18.79
N GLY A 251 -9.90 -2.58 -19.95
CA GLY A 251 -10.00 -1.87 -21.23
C GLY A 251 -8.65 -1.49 -21.84
N PHE A 252 -7.57 -2.21 -21.54
CA PHE A 252 -6.23 -1.99 -22.10
C PHE A 252 -5.78 -3.16 -22.97
N ILE A 253 -5.18 -2.84 -24.12
CA ILE A 253 -4.44 -3.76 -24.98
C ILE A 253 -2.98 -3.34 -24.96
N ILE A 254 -2.08 -4.24 -24.54
CA ILE A 254 -0.65 -3.96 -24.50
C ILE A 254 -0.02 -4.38 -25.82
N GLU A 255 0.69 -3.46 -26.47
CA GLU A 255 1.35 -3.69 -27.76
C GLU A 255 2.84 -4.03 -27.57
N ALA A 256 3.52 -3.36 -26.64
CA ALA A 256 4.93 -3.62 -26.35
C ALA A 256 5.32 -3.23 -24.92
N PHE A 257 6.24 -3.99 -24.33
CA PHE A 257 7.01 -3.60 -23.14
C PHE A 257 8.41 -3.17 -23.55
N ARG A 258 8.97 -2.21 -22.82
CA ARG A 258 10.32 -1.66 -23.07
C ARG A 258 11.13 -1.59 -21.77
N GLU A 259 12.44 -1.75 -21.91
CA GLU A 259 13.39 -1.51 -20.81
C GLU A 259 13.62 -0.01 -20.59
N GLU A 260 13.44 0.79 -21.64
CA GLU A 260 13.52 2.25 -21.60
C GLU A 260 12.17 2.88 -21.26
N PHE A 261 12.23 4.07 -20.67
CA PHE A 261 11.05 4.86 -20.36
C PHE A 261 10.33 5.33 -21.65
N PRO A 262 8.98 5.30 -21.71
CA PRO A 262 8.07 4.66 -20.77
C PRO A 262 8.01 3.14 -20.98
N SER A 263 7.77 2.44 -19.87
CA SER A 263 7.90 0.98 -19.71
C SER A 263 7.00 0.15 -20.62
N ALA A 264 5.91 0.72 -21.14
CA ALA A 264 5.08 0.08 -22.15
C ALA A 264 4.34 1.06 -23.06
N GLU A 265 3.90 0.54 -24.20
CA GLU A 265 2.92 1.15 -25.09
C GLU A 265 1.75 0.21 -25.32
N GLY A 266 0.58 0.80 -25.47
CA GLY A 266 -0.62 0.06 -25.76
C GLY A 266 -1.76 0.98 -26.19
N LYS A 267 -2.96 0.44 -26.09
CA LYS A 267 -4.20 1.16 -26.35
C LYS A 267 -5.10 1.05 -25.13
N ARG A 268 -5.82 2.12 -24.81
CA ARG A 268 -6.94 2.06 -23.88
C ARG A 268 -8.26 2.29 -24.62
N CYS A 269 -9.30 1.61 -24.16
CA CYS A 269 -10.65 1.74 -24.66
C CYS A 269 -11.27 3.03 -24.08
N LEU A 270 -11.82 3.84 -24.98
CA LEU A 270 -12.62 5.01 -24.68
C LEU A 270 -14.08 4.68 -25.01
N GLY A 271 -14.97 4.89 -24.04
CA GLY A 271 -16.41 4.72 -24.22
C GLY A 271 -16.92 3.32 -23.88
N ILE A 272 -17.50 3.21 -22.68
CA ILE A 272 -18.71 2.41 -22.44
C ILE A 272 -19.83 3.29 -21.85
N GLU A 273 -19.70 4.62 -21.95
CA GLU A 273 -20.65 5.58 -21.38
C GLU A 273 -21.15 6.56 -22.46
N GLY A 274 -22.47 6.53 -22.70
CA GLY A 274 -23.19 7.38 -23.65
C GLY A 274 -24.51 6.74 -24.09
N PRO A 275 -25.53 7.51 -24.50
CA PRO A 275 -26.84 7.00 -24.92
C PRO A 275 -26.82 6.23 -26.25
N ASP A 276 -25.76 6.39 -27.03
CA ASP A 276 -25.47 5.57 -28.21
C ASP A 276 -24.39 4.55 -27.84
N ILE A 277 -24.79 3.50 -27.11
CA ILE A 277 -23.99 2.28 -27.03
C ILE A 277 -23.93 1.71 -28.44
N THR A 278 -22.94 2.15 -29.20
CA THR A 278 -22.47 1.39 -30.35
C THR A 278 -21.61 0.27 -29.80
N ASP A 279 -21.71 -0.96 -30.33
CA ASP A 279 -20.71 -2.04 -30.11
C ASP A 279 -19.27 -1.63 -30.53
N GLN A 280 -19.09 -0.40 -31.00
CA GLN A 280 -17.83 0.18 -31.43
C GLN A 280 -17.10 0.79 -30.23
N GLN A 281 -16.23 -0.03 -29.66
CA GLN A 281 -15.14 0.41 -28.79
C GLN A 281 -14.23 1.36 -29.56
N THR A 282 -14.05 2.58 -29.06
CA THR A 282 -13.00 3.47 -29.57
C THR A 282 -11.73 3.24 -28.77
N TRP A 283 -10.57 3.32 -29.42
CA TRP A 283 -9.29 3.02 -28.81
C TRP A 283 -8.34 4.20 -29.03
N GLU A 284 -7.63 4.61 -27.99
CA GLU A 284 -6.54 5.58 -28.11
C GLU A 284 -5.21 4.97 -27.68
N GLN A 285 -4.12 5.42 -28.32
CA GLN A 285 -2.77 5.00 -27.95
C GLN A 285 -2.36 5.63 -26.62
N VAL A 286 -1.69 4.85 -25.78
CA VAL A 286 -1.20 5.29 -24.48
C VAL A 286 0.20 4.75 -24.21
N LYS A 287 1.03 5.62 -23.64
CA LYS A 287 2.32 5.32 -23.05
C LYS A 287 2.13 5.10 -21.55
N ILE A 288 2.53 3.92 -21.09
CA ILE A 288 2.30 3.45 -19.74
C ILE A 288 3.62 3.37 -18.99
N GLU A 289 3.70 4.02 -17.84
CA GLU A 289 4.78 3.79 -16.89
C GLU A 289 4.28 2.96 -15.70
N PHE A 290 5.11 2.05 -15.21
CA PHE A 290 4.77 1.21 -14.07
C PHE A 290 5.61 1.59 -12.87
N GLU A 291 4.97 1.69 -11.71
CA GLU A 291 5.67 1.92 -10.44
C GLU A 291 5.08 1.08 -9.32
N TYR A 292 5.84 0.88 -8.24
CA TYR A 292 5.24 0.29 -7.04
C TYR A 292 4.31 1.31 -6.36
N LYS A 293 4.79 2.54 -6.15
CA LYS A 293 3.99 3.68 -5.70
C LYS A 293 3.98 4.78 -6.75
N SER A 294 2.87 5.51 -6.87
CA SER A 294 2.82 6.64 -7.80
C SER A 294 3.92 7.69 -7.54
N SER A 295 4.32 7.92 -6.29
CA SER A 295 5.40 8.88 -5.97
C SER A 295 6.78 8.46 -6.48
N ASP A 296 7.00 7.16 -6.74
CA ASP A 296 8.29 6.65 -7.21
C ASP A 296 8.61 7.21 -8.62
N PHE A 297 7.57 7.51 -9.41
CA PHE A 297 7.70 8.18 -10.70
C PHE A 297 8.42 9.54 -10.59
N GLN A 298 8.06 10.34 -9.58
CA GLN A 298 8.70 11.64 -9.33
C GLN A 298 10.18 11.47 -8.97
N ALA A 299 10.51 10.44 -8.19
CA ALA A 299 11.88 10.17 -7.75
C ALA A 299 12.82 9.80 -8.91
N HIS A 300 12.28 9.27 -10.01
CA HIS A 300 13.04 8.95 -11.21
C HIS A 300 13.30 10.15 -12.15
N GLY A 301 12.71 11.32 -11.86
CA GLY A 301 13.01 12.56 -12.56
C GLY A 301 12.45 12.67 -13.98
N PHE A 302 11.44 11.86 -14.31
CA PHE A 302 10.77 11.90 -15.60
C PHE A 302 9.81 13.09 -15.71
N GLY A 303 9.69 13.65 -16.91
CA GLY A 303 8.74 14.71 -17.22
C GLY A 303 7.32 14.16 -17.32
N ALA A 304 6.33 14.91 -16.81
CA ALA A 304 4.92 14.54 -16.89
C ALA A 304 4.37 14.45 -18.32
N ASP A 305 5.11 14.97 -19.30
CA ASP A 305 4.82 14.94 -20.73
C ASP A 305 5.34 13.68 -21.44
N GLN A 306 6.06 12.81 -20.73
CA GLN A 306 6.76 11.69 -21.34
C GLN A 306 5.98 10.36 -21.27
N CYS A 307 4.93 10.26 -20.44
CA CYS A 307 3.96 9.17 -20.43
C CYS A 307 2.54 9.68 -20.20
N ASP A 308 1.54 8.89 -20.60
CA ASP A 308 0.13 9.28 -20.53
C ASP A 308 -0.53 8.79 -19.24
N ILE A 309 -0.09 7.62 -18.73
CA ILE A 309 -0.65 7.00 -17.54
C ILE A 309 0.42 6.27 -16.71
N ILE A 310 0.30 6.36 -15.39
CA ILE A 310 1.06 5.56 -14.42
C ILE A 310 0.16 4.44 -13.90
N VAL A 311 0.62 3.21 -13.99
CA VAL A 311 -0.03 2.06 -13.35
C VAL A 311 0.78 1.69 -12.10
N CYS A 312 0.15 1.72 -10.93
CA CYS A 312 0.83 1.46 -9.67
C CYS A 312 0.07 0.53 -8.73
N TRP A 313 0.79 -0.06 -7.76
CA TRP A 313 0.13 -0.81 -6.68
C TRP A 313 -0.61 0.13 -5.73
N PHE A 314 0.05 1.22 -5.33
CA PHE A 314 -0.47 2.18 -4.36
C PHE A 314 -0.36 3.60 -4.87
N HIS A 315 -1.48 4.33 -4.88
CA HIS A 315 -1.49 5.74 -5.25
C HIS A 315 -1.36 6.62 -4.00
N ASP A 316 -0.24 7.32 -3.88
CA ASP A 316 0.14 8.19 -2.77
C ASP A 316 0.54 9.61 -3.17
N TRP A 317 0.32 9.96 -4.43
CA TRP A 317 0.66 11.25 -5.00
C TRP A 317 -0.58 11.98 -5.51
N ASP A 318 -1.32 12.61 -4.60
CA ASP A 318 -2.60 13.29 -4.90
C ASP A 318 -2.50 14.35 -6.01
N ASP A 319 -1.37 15.06 -6.10
CA ASP A 319 -1.11 16.12 -7.09
C ASP A 319 -0.27 15.59 -8.28
N CYS A 320 -0.43 14.31 -8.62
CA CYS A 320 0.26 13.71 -9.77
C CYS A 320 -0.18 14.41 -11.07
N PRO A 321 0.76 14.93 -11.88
CA PRO A 321 0.45 15.60 -13.12
C PRO A 321 0.10 14.63 -14.26
N VAL A 322 0.25 13.33 -14.05
CA VAL A 322 -0.06 12.25 -14.99
C VAL A 322 -1.26 11.46 -14.46
N GLU A 323 -2.09 10.91 -15.34
CA GLU A 323 -3.19 10.03 -14.90
C GLU A 323 -2.65 8.80 -14.15
N VAL A 324 -3.35 8.35 -13.10
CA VAL A 324 -2.90 7.21 -12.28
C VAL A 324 -3.98 6.13 -12.20
N LEU A 325 -3.60 4.91 -12.54
CA LEU A 325 -4.38 3.69 -12.31
C LEU A 325 -3.81 2.93 -11.11
N GLU A 326 -4.54 2.93 -9.99
CA GLU A 326 -4.20 2.15 -8.80
C GLU A 326 -4.77 0.73 -8.88
N LEU A 327 -3.91 -0.30 -8.85
CA LEU A 327 -4.36 -1.69 -8.92
C LEU A 327 -4.92 -2.22 -7.60
N LYS A 328 -4.49 -1.71 -6.45
CA LYS A 328 -4.93 -2.24 -5.14
C LYS A 328 -6.43 -2.09 -4.93
N SER A 329 -6.99 -0.92 -5.22
CA SER A 329 -8.43 -0.67 -5.16
C SER A 329 -9.18 -1.35 -6.31
N THR A 330 -8.63 -1.31 -7.52
CA THR A 330 -9.21 -1.95 -8.72
C THR A 330 -9.44 -3.46 -8.54
N ILE A 331 -8.51 -4.18 -7.92
CA ILE A 331 -8.67 -5.63 -7.69
C ILE A 331 -9.77 -5.92 -6.67
N HIS A 332 -10.03 -5.02 -5.73
CA HIS A 332 -11.15 -5.21 -4.81
C HIS A 332 -12.47 -5.25 -5.58
N ILE A 333 -12.63 -4.35 -6.55
CA ILE A 333 -13.80 -4.31 -7.45
C ILE A 333 -13.87 -5.59 -8.30
N LEU A 334 -12.76 -5.99 -8.93
CA LEU A 334 -12.72 -7.19 -9.78
C LEU A 334 -12.90 -8.52 -9.04
N LYS A 335 -12.74 -8.54 -7.71
CA LYS A 335 -13.04 -9.71 -6.87
C LYS A 335 -14.52 -9.84 -6.55
N GLU A 336 -15.24 -8.72 -6.57
CA GLU A 336 -16.66 -8.64 -6.23
C GLU A 336 -17.56 -8.75 -7.47
N SER A 337 -17.02 -8.47 -8.66
CA SER A 337 -17.63 -8.74 -9.98
C SER A 337 -17.49 -10.20 -10.39
#